data_AF-A0A8D8S384-F1
#
_entry.id   AF-A0A8D8S384-F1
#
_cell.length_a   1.000
_cell.length_b   1.000
_cell.length_c   1.000
_cell.angle_alpha   90.00
_cell.angle_beta   90.00
_cell.angle_gamma   90.00
#
_symmetry.space_group_name_H-M   'P 1'
#
loop_
_entity.id
_entity.type
_entity.pdbx_description
1 polymer ?
#
loop_
_entity_poly.entity_id
_entity_poly.type
_entity_poly.pdbx_seq_one_letter_code
_entity_poly.pdbx_strand_id
1 'polypeptide(L)'
;MSQFLQIQVGPKSEPDIFRQTVGFRTISWNNEGVQINGHPLYIHGFGMHEDSNIKGRGFDSAVLMRDINLLQWVGANAIRTSHYPYAEETIAALERHGILVIVETPGCSIGSYNDQLLREHKRILDKMIGTHRTRANVIMWSI
;
A
#
# COMPACT_ATOMS: atom_id res chain seq x y z
N MET A 1 -6.14 4.50 -20.55
CA MET A 1 -5.91 3.07 -20.84
C MET A 1 -5.05 2.50 -19.74
N SER A 2 -5.53 1.56 -18.95
CA SER A 2 -4.72 0.88 -17.94
C SER A 2 -3.72 -0.04 -18.64
N GLN A 3 -2.43 0.09 -18.34
CA GLN A 3 -1.40 -0.83 -18.83
C GLN A 3 -1.38 -2.07 -17.94
N PHE A 4 -1.34 -3.26 -18.55
CA PHE A 4 -1.20 -4.53 -17.85
C PHE A 4 0.17 -5.11 -18.18
N LEU A 5 0.87 -5.57 -17.15
CA LEU A 5 2.02 -6.45 -17.33
C LEU A 5 1.52 -7.90 -17.33
N GLN A 6 1.86 -8.63 -18.39
CA GLN A 6 1.64 -10.08 -18.45
C GLN A 6 2.99 -10.78 -18.22
N ILE A 7 3.03 -11.63 -17.20
CA ILE A 7 4.19 -12.46 -16.89
C ILE A 7 3.83 -13.90 -17.26
N GLN A 8 4.70 -14.56 -18.03
CA GLN A 8 4.58 -15.97 -18.39
C GLN A 8 5.69 -16.75 -17.69
N VAL A 9 5.34 -17.81 -16.97
CA VAL A 9 6.29 -18.66 -16.24
C VAL A 9 6.12 -20.10 -16.73
N GLY A 10 7.22 -20.80 -16.98
CA GLY A 10 7.22 -22.20 -17.44
C GLY A 10 7.59 -22.39 -18.91
N PRO A 11 7.45 -23.62 -19.44
CA PRO A 11 7.80 -23.94 -20.81
C PRO A 11 6.90 -23.19 -21.80
N LYS A 12 7.46 -22.76 -22.93
CA LYS A 12 6.72 -22.00 -23.97
C LYS A 12 5.48 -22.73 -24.51
N SER A 13 5.45 -24.06 -24.44
CA SER A 13 4.34 -24.90 -24.92
C SER A 13 3.11 -24.85 -24.02
N GLU A 14 3.29 -24.60 -22.72
CA GLU A 14 2.21 -24.54 -21.72
C GLU A 14 2.62 -23.60 -20.58
N PRO A 15 2.61 -22.27 -20.82
CA PRO A 15 3.02 -21.31 -19.82
C PRO A 15 1.90 -21.08 -18.80
N ASP A 16 2.28 -20.91 -17.54
CA ASP A 16 1.42 -20.29 -16.54
C ASP A 16 1.41 -18.77 -16.77
N ILE A 17 0.22 -18.16 -16.78
CA ILE A 17 0.02 -16.77 -17.20
C ILE A 17 -0.57 -15.94 -16.07
N PHE A 18 0.23 -14.98 -15.60
CA PHE A 18 -0.17 -14.00 -14.60
C PHE A 18 -0.36 -12.62 -15.24
N ARG A 19 -1.46 -11.94 -14.90
CA ARG A 19 -1.74 -10.58 -15.36
C ARG A 19 -1.87 -9.67 -14.16
N GLN A 20 -1.13 -8.56 -14.17
CA GLN A 20 -1.18 -7.56 -13.13
C GLN A 20 -1.25 -6.17 -13.74
N THR A 21 -2.13 -5.32 -13.22
CA THR A 21 -2.09 -3.88 -13.53
C THR A 21 -0.87 -3.29 -12.82
N VAL A 22 -0.05 -2.55 -13.55
CA VAL A 22 1.15 -1.91 -12.99
C VAL A 22 1.14 -0.42 -13.28
N GLY A 23 1.69 0.34 -12.36
CA GLY A 23 2.02 1.75 -12.55
C GLY A 23 3.53 1.95 -12.52
N PHE A 24 4.01 2.99 -13.20
CA PHE A 24 5.40 3.43 -13.08
C PHE A 24 5.39 4.86 -12.55
N ARG A 25 6.22 5.12 -11.54
CA ARG A 25 6.46 6.46 -11.00
C ARG A 25 7.87 6.54 -10.43
N THR A 26 8.39 7.75 -10.33
CA THR A 26 9.61 8.07 -9.58
C THR A 26 9.22 8.84 -8.33
N ILE A 27 9.78 8.46 -7.18
CA ILE A 27 9.72 9.23 -5.93
C ILE A 27 11.13 9.69 -5.61
N SER A 28 11.29 10.98 -5.33
CA SER A 28 12.55 11.57 -4.93
C SER A 28 12.34 12.54 -3.78
N TRP A 29 13.42 12.79 -3.03
CA TRP A 29 13.47 13.76 -1.95
C TRP A 29 14.61 14.73 -2.18
N ASN A 30 14.39 16.00 -1.87
CA ASN A 30 15.41 17.03 -1.85
C ASN A 30 15.17 17.97 -0.66
N ASN A 31 15.93 19.07 -0.58
CA ASN A 31 15.80 20.05 0.50
C ASN A 31 14.45 20.80 0.50
N GLU A 32 13.69 20.76 -0.59
CA GLU A 32 12.39 21.41 -0.74
C GLU A 32 11.21 20.47 -0.42
N GLY A 33 11.44 19.15 -0.39
CA GLY A 33 10.46 18.16 0.02
C GLY A 33 10.41 16.91 -0.86
N VAL A 34 9.22 16.32 -0.95
CA VAL A 34 8.95 15.12 -1.74
C VAL A 34 8.57 15.50 -3.16
N GLN A 35 9.00 14.70 -4.13
CA GLN A 35 8.60 14.83 -5.53
C GLN A 35 8.06 13.51 -6.07
N ILE A 36 7.07 13.59 -6.95
CA ILE A 36 6.56 12.47 -7.76
C ILE A 36 6.71 12.81 -9.23
N ASN A 37 7.39 11.96 -9.99
CA ASN A 37 7.68 12.17 -11.41
C ASN A 37 8.33 13.54 -11.72
N GLY A 38 9.19 14.02 -10.82
CA GLY A 38 9.87 15.32 -10.95
C GLY A 38 9.04 16.54 -10.55
N HIS A 39 7.78 16.36 -10.12
CA HIS A 39 6.93 17.45 -9.64
C HIS A 39 6.83 17.45 -8.11
N PRO A 40 6.81 18.62 -7.44
CA PRO A 40 6.59 18.70 -6.00
C PRO A 40 5.31 17.99 -5.57
N LEU A 41 5.41 17.20 -4.50
CA LEU A 41 4.32 16.44 -3.90
C LEU A 41 4.14 16.87 -2.45
N TYR A 42 3.01 17.50 -2.15
CA TYR A 42 2.54 17.64 -0.78
C TYR A 42 1.70 16.42 -0.41
N ILE A 43 2.17 15.61 0.55
CA ILE A 43 1.45 14.42 1.02
C ILE A 43 0.39 14.88 2.02
N HIS A 44 -0.88 14.85 1.59
CA HIS A 44 -2.04 15.26 2.37
C HIS A 44 -2.89 14.03 2.67
N GLY A 45 -2.96 13.61 3.94
CA GLY A 45 -3.54 12.33 4.28
C GLY A 45 -3.69 12.07 5.77
N PHE A 46 -4.13 10.84 6.09
CA PHE A 46 -4.44 10.41 7.45
C PHE A 46 -3.85 9.04 7.76
N GLY A 47 -3.63 8.76 9.05
CA GLY A 47 -3.59 7.38 9.53
C GLY A 47 -5.02 6.83 9.50
N MET A 48 -5.19 5.66 8.89
CA MET A 48 -6.50 5.00 8.78
C MET A 48 -6.45 3.65 9.47
N HIS A 49 -7.60 3.17 9.94
CA HIS A 49 -7.82 1.82 10.45
C HIS A 49 -8.69 1.03 9.45
N GLU A 50 -8.49 -0.29 9.33
CA GLU A 50 -9.23 -1.12 8.35
C GLU A 50 -10.60 -1.58 8.91
N ASP A 51 -10.88 -1.28 10.17
CA ASP A 51 -12.14 -1.65 10.82
C ASP A 51 -13.28 -0.66 10.58
N SER A 52 -14.49 -1.20 10.61
CA SER A 52 -15.74 -0.44 10.54
C SER A 52 -16.67 -0.77 11.69
N ASN A 53 -17.56 0.17 12.02
CA ASN A 53 -18.61 -0.04 13.01
C ASN A 53 -19.64 -1.11 12.61
N ILE A 54 -19.67 -1.52 11.34
CA ILE A 54 -20.65 -2.49 10.80
C ILE A 54 -20.09 -3.92 10.86
N LYS A 55 -18.83 -4.13 10.42
CA LYS A 55 -18.23 -5.47 10.26
C LYS A 55 -16.93 -5.68 11.03
N GLY A 56 -16.53 -4.73 11.87
CA GLY A 56 -15.19 -4.72 12.46
C GLY A 56 -14.15 -4.79 11.34
N ARG A 57 -13.18 -5.70 11.47
CA ARG A 57 -12.11 -5.93 10.47
C ARG A 57 -12.51 -6.80 9.28
N GLY A 58 -13.77 -7.24 9.18
CA GLY A 58 -14.23 -8.02 8.03
C GLY A 58 -14.21 -7.17 6.77
N PHE A 59 -13.56 -7.66 5.71
CA PHE A 59 -13.49 -6.94 4.42
C PHE A 59 -14.89 -6.66 3.87
N ASP A 60 -15.12 -5.41 3.46
CA ASP A 60 -16.36 -4.96 2.85
C ASP A 60 -16.06 -3.91 1.78
N SER A 61 -16.35 -4.25 0.53
CA SER A 61 -16.07 -3.37 -0.61
C SER A 61 -16.91 -2.09 -0.61
N ALA A 62 -18.12 -2.13 -0.05
CA ALA A 62 -18.98 -0.94 0.03
C ALA A 62 -18.45 0.05 1.08
N VAL A 63 -17.97 -0.46 2.21
CA VAL A 63 -17.29 0.35 3.23
C VAL A 63 -16.00 0.95 2.68
N LEU A 64 -15.16 0.13 2.03
CA LEU A 64 -13.93 0.60 1.40
C LEU A 64 -14.20 1.71 0.37
N MET A 65 -15.21 1.53 -0.49
CA MET A 65 -15.56 2.54 -1.49
C MET A 65 -16.10 3.82 -0.84
N ARG A 66 -16.88 3.72 0.24
CA ARG A 66 -17.30 4.88 1.03
C ARG A 66 -16.09 5.64 1.56
N ASP A 67 -15.12 4.94 2.15
CA ASP A 67 -13.95 5.56 2.77
C ASP A 67 -13.04 6.22 1.71
N ILE A 68 -12.86 5.59 0.54
CA ILE A 68 -12.18 6.18 -0.61
C ILE A 68 -12.88 7.48 -1.07
N ASN A 69 -14.20 7.46 -1.19
CA ASN A 69 -14.96 8.66 -1.58
C ASN A 69 -14.80 9.79 -0.55
N LEU A 70 -14.77 9.46 0.75
CA LEU A 70 -14.54 10.44 1.81
C LEU A 70 -13.14 11.04 1.74
N LEU A 71 -12.11 10.23 1.51
CA LEU A 71 -10.73 10.70 1.31
C LEU A 71 -10.65 11.68 0.14
N GLN A 72 -11.29 11.34 -0.99
CA GLN A 72 -11.33 12.22 -2.15
C GLN A 72 -12.12 13.50 -1.89
N TRP A 73 -13.24 13.41 -1.16
CA TRP A 73 -14.09 14.54 -0.81
C TRP A 73 -13.34 15.59 0.04
N VAL A 74 -12.49 15.15 0.96
CA VAL A 74 -11.66 16.06 1.78
C VAL A 74 -10.35 16.48 1.10
N GLY A 75 -10.12 16.04 -0.15
CA GLY A 75 -8.90 16.36 -0.90
C GLY A 75 -7.64 15.64 -0.39
N ALA A 76 -7.78 14.51 0.30
CA ALA A 76 -6.65 13.67 0.67
C ALA A 76 -6.11 12.92 -0.55
N ASN A 77 -4.78 12.86 -0.66
CA ASN A 77 -4.07 12.14 -1.71
C ASN A 77 -3.25 10.96 -1.17
N ALA A 78 -3.22 10.76 0.15
CA ALA A 78 -2.46 9.69 0.77
C ALA A 78 -3.15 9.11 2.00
N ILE A 79 -2.81 7.87 2.33
CA ILE A 79 -3.07 7.28 3.65
C ILE A 79 -1.79 6.64 4.21
N ARG A 80 -1.75 6.51 5.53
CA ARG A 80 -0.82 5.63 6.24
C ARG A 80 -1.63 4.48 6.83
N THR A 81 -1.27 3.24 6.53
CA THR A 81 -1.93 2.10 7.17
C THR A 81 -1.64 2.15 8.67
N SER A 82 -2.64 1.98 9.53
CA SER A 82 -2.45 1.97 10.99
C SER A 82 -3.12 0.73 11.58
N HIS A 83 -2.45 -0.14 12.33
CA HIS A 83 -1.00 -0.22 12.57
C HIS A 83 -0.39 -1.53 12.06
N TYR A 84 -0.70 -1.86 10.81
CA TYR A 84 -0.37 -3.13 10.19
C TYR A 84 -0.48 -3.03 8.66
N PRO A 85 0.09 -4.00 7.91
CA PRO A 85 -0.16 -4.14 6.48
C PRO A 85 -1.63 -4.47 6.23
N TYR A 86 -2.23 -3.82 5.24
CA TYR A 86 -3.64 -3.99 4.89
C TYR A 86 -3.84 -5.12 3.87
N ALA A 87 -5.12 -5.49 3.64
CA ALA A 87 -5.47 -6.41 2.57
C ALA A 87 -5.00 -5.89 1.20
N GLU A 88 -4.60 -6.82 0.32
CA GLU A 88 -4.12 -6.48 -1.03
C GLU A 88 -5.20 -5.78 -1.86
N GLU A 89 -6.46 -6.17 -1.66
CA GLU A 89 -7.64 -5.60 -2.28
C GLU A 89 -7.82 -4.12 -1.91
N THR A 90 -7.58 -3.78 -0.64
CA THR A 90 -7.65 -2.39 -0.14
C THR A 90 -6.61 -1.52 -0.83
N ILE A 91 -5.35 -1.97 -0.85
CA ILE A 91 -4.26 -1.21 -1.50
C ILE A 91 -4.46 -1.13 -3.02
N ALA A 92 -4.97 -2.19 -3.66
CA ALA A 92 -5.32 -2.20 -5.08
C ALA A 92 -6.47 -1.26 -5.43
N ALA A 93 -7.45 -1.10 -4.53
CA ALA A 93 -8.52 -0.13 -4.73
C ALA A 93 -7.98 1.31 -4.63
N LEU A 94 -7.20 1.61 -3.58
CA LEU A 94 -6.54 2.91 -3.42
C LEU A 94 -5.67 3.27 -4.63
N GLU A 95 -4.95 2.29 -5.19
CA GLU A 95 -4.12 2.44 -6.39
C GLU A 95 -4.95 2.89 -7.59
N ARG A 96 -6.12 2.27 -7.82
CA ARG A 96 -7.06 2.65 -8.89
C ARG A 96 -7.63 4.06 -8.74
N HIS A 97 -7.69 4.56 -7.51
CA HIS A 97 -8.18 5.90 -7.19
C HIS A 97 -7.07 6.95 -7.08
N GLY A 98 -5.81 6.58 -7.34
CA GLY A 98 -4.67 7.50 -7.29
C GLY A 98 -4.28 7.93 -5.87
N ILE A 99 -4.65 7.16 -4.85
CA ILE A 99 -4.34 7.44 -3.44
C ILE A 99 -3.02 6.76 -3.08
N LEU A 100 -2.03 7.56 -2.66
CA LEU A 100 -0.72 7.11 -2.21
C LEU A 100 -0.82 6.40 -0.86
N VAL A 101 0.07 5.44 -0.61
CA VAL A 101 0.04 4.63 0.61
C VAL A 101 1.41 4.57 1.24
N ILE A 102 1.45 4.84 2.54
CA ILE A 102 2.56 4.50 3.44
C ILE A 102 2.14 3.22 4.17
N VAL A 103 2.78 2.10 3.84
CA VAL A 103 2.44 0.80 4.46
C VAL A 103 3.35 0.59 5.66
N GLU A 104 2.77 0.19 6.80
CA GLU A 104 3.53 0.00 8.04
C GLU A 104 3.47 -1.42 8.59
N THR A 105 4.56 -1.82 9.25
CA THR A 105 4.61 -3.03 10.06
C THR A 105 3.93 -2.84 11.43
N PRO A 106 3.46 -3.94 12.06
CA PRO A 106 2.98 -3.90 13.42
C PRO A 106 4.16 -3.74 14.39
N GLY A 107 4.44 -2.49 14.73
CA GLY A 107 5.46 -2.08 15.70
C GLY A 107 4.94 -1.12 16.77
N CYS A 108 3.65 -0.73 16.69
CA CYS A 108 3.08 0.26 17.60
C CYS A 108 3.17 -0.22 19.05
N SER A 109 3.69 0.65 19.93
CA SER A 109 3.88 0.40 21.37
C SER A 109 4.90 -0.69 21.74
N ILE A 110 5.79 -1.10 20.83
CA ILE A 110 6.92 -1.99 21.17
C ILE A 110 8.07 -1.14 21.73
N GLY A 111 8.36 -1.29 23.03
CA GLY A 111 9.46 -0.55 23.69
C GLY A 111 10.85 -1.17 23.50
N SER A 112 10.94 -2.48 23.26
CA SER A 112 12.19 -3.18 22.97
C SER A 112 11.92 -4.50 22.23
N TYR A 113 12.92 -4.96 21.48
CA TYR A 113 12.86 -6.23 20.76
C TYR A 113 13.76 -7.25 21.45
N ASN A 114 13.18 -8.38 21.86
CA ASN A 114 13.94 -9.60 22.08
C ASN A 114 14.19 -10.33 20.75
N ASP A 115 15.07 -11.33 20.73
CA ASP A 115 15.46 -12.02 19.49
C ASP A 115 14.27 -12.64 18.75
N GLN A 116 13.29 -13.18 19.47
CA GLN A 116 12.10 -13.78 18.87
C GLN A 116 11.21 -12.71 18.22
N LEU A 117 10.93 -11.62 18.93
CA LEU A 117 10.12 -10.52 18.42
C LEU A 117 10.80 -9.84 17.23
N LEU A 118 12.12 -9.67 17.28
CA LEU A 118 12.89 -9.12 16.16
C LEU A 118 12.80 -10.00 14.92
N ARG A 119 12.88 -11.33 15.08
CA ARG A 119 12.72 -12.29 13.98
C ARG A 119 11.32 -12.20 13.35
N GLU A 120 10.28 -12.16 14.16
CA GLU A 120 8.90 -12.04 13.65
C GLU A 120 8.64 -10.70 12.97
N HIS A 121 9.13 -9.60 13.55
CA HIS A 121 8.99 -8.28 12.96
C HIS A 121 9.69 -8.20 11.60
N LYS A 122 10.91 -8.74 11.47
CA LYS A 122 11.61 -8.86 10.18
C LYS A 122 10.83 -9.73 9.19
N ARG A 123 10.26 -10.85 9.64
CA ARG A 123 9.43 -11.72 8.79
C ARG A 123 8.19 -10.99 8.25
N ILE A 124 7.54 -10.17 9.07
CA ILE A 124 6.38 -9.36 8.65
C ILE A 124 6.81 -8.25 7.70
N LEU A 125 7.93 -7.58 7.96
CA LEU A 125 8.53 -6.58 7.07
C LEU A 125 8.81 -7.16 5.69
N ASP A 126 9.47 -8.32 5.63
CA ASP A 126 9.78 -9.03 4.38
C ASP A 126 8.50 -9.40 3.62
N LYS A 127 7.47 -9.89 4.33
CA LYS A 127 6.18 -10.22 3.72
C LYS A 127 5.47 -8.97 3.19
N MET A 128 5.41 -7.90 3.97
CA MET A 128 4.78 -6.63 3.58
C MET A 128 5.42 -6.06 2.32
N ILE A 129 6.75 -5.96 2.29
CA ILE A 129 7.49 -5.48 1.12
C ILE A 129 7.29 -6.44 -0.06
N GLY A 130 7.44 -7.75 0.17
CA GLY A 130 7.27 -8.78 -0.86
C GLY A 130 5.91 -8.71 -1.57
N THR A 131 4.84 -8.50 -0.81
CA THR A 131 3.46 -8.38 -1.31
C THR A 131 3.22 -7.07 -2.07
N HIS A 132 3.71 -5.94 -1.56
CA HIS A 132 3.30 -4.63 -2.06
C HIS A 132 4.36 -3.90 -2.91
N ARG A 133 5.57 -4.45 -3.08
CA ARG A 133 6.68 -3.81 -3.85
C ARG A 133 6.36 -3.47 -5.30
N THR A 134 5.39 -4.13 -5.92
CA THR A 134 5.00 -3.85 -7.31
C THR A 134 3.90 -2.79 -7.43
N ARG A 135 3.38 -2.28 -6.31
CA ARG A 135 2.25 -1.34 -6.28
C ARG A 135 2.70 0.10 -6.53
N ALA A 136 2.17 0.64 -7.61
CA ALA A 136 2.31 2.00 -8.13
C ALA A 136 2.00 3.13 -7.14
N ASN A 137 1.23 2.86 -6.09
CA ASN A 137 0.79 3.83 -5.11
C ASN A 137 1.48 3.71 -3.74
N VAL A 138 2.22 2.63 -3.48
CA VAL A 138 2.94 2.47 -2.19
C VAL A 138 4.25 3.22 -2.24
N ILE A 139 4.34 4.38 -1.58
CA ILE A 139 5.47 5.32 -1.69
C ILE A 139 6.53 5.17 -0.61
N MET A 140 6.17 4.64 0.54
CA MET A 140 7.05 4.54 1.72
C MET A 140 6.70 3.30 2.54
N TRP A 141 7.71 2.74 3.20
CA TRP A 141 7.58 1.66 4.16
C TRP A 141 7.89 2.21 5.56
N SER A 142 6.95 2.07 6.48
CA SER A 142 7.14 2.42 7.89
C SER A 142 7.46 1.16 8.67
N ILE A 143 8.53 1.21 9.47
CA ILE A 143 9.05 0.09 10.26
C ILE A 143 8.49 0.18 11.68
#